data_AF-A0A4U1LNU7-F1
#
_entry.id   AF-A0A4U1LNU7-F1
#
_cell.length_a   1.000
_cell.length_b   1.000
_cell.length_c   1.000
_cell.angle_alpha   90.00
_cell.angle_beta   90.00
_cell.angle_gamma   90.00
#
_symmetry.space_group_name_H-M   'P 1'
#
loop_
_entity.id
_entity.type
_entity.pdbx_description
1 polymer ?
#
loop_
_entity_poly.entity_id
_entity_poly.type
_entity_poly.pdbx_seq_one_letter_code
_entity_poly.pdbx_strand_id
1 'polypeptide(L)'
;MELNFDFNSRPSLPKRGLKVYYGWSKLTPKVMRKPELAVFFENANHNPMQNQRFIERRMHLVHTRKQTYAESTDSLYTNRMFTKYSYLIEEKPYHGDVELALEYNYISDENHVPLMLREIIRNKLRKTFPEAYPDFKHTPQTSLIFN
;
A
#
# COMPACT_ATOMS: atom_id res chain seq x y z
N MET A 1 18.36 -23.80 35.44
CA MET A 1 18.36 -22.71 34.46
C MET A 1 16.97 -22.10 34.54
N GLU A 2 16.79 -21.07 35.35
CA GLU A 2 15.49 -20.43 35.59
C GLU A 2 15.16 -19.48 34.43
N LEU A 3 14.00 -19.69 33.79
CA LEU A 3 13.47 -18.80 32.78
C LEU A 3 12.91 -17.57 33.48
N ASN A 4 13.67 -16.47 33.48
CA ASN A 4 13.19 -15.16 33.91
C ASN A 4 12.13 -14.66 32.91
N PHE A 5 10.86 -14.90 33.22
CA PHE A 5 9.74 -14.30 32.51
C PHE A 5 9.53 -12.88 33.06
N ASP A 6 9.90 -11.87 32.29
CA ASP A 6 9.70 -10.46 32.65
C ASP A 6 8.20 -10.13 32.63
N PHE A 7 7.58 -10.05 33.80
CA PHE A 7 6.18 -9.67 33.97
C PHE A 7 5.87 -8.23 33.52
N ASN A 8 6.87 -7.41 33.19
CA ASN A 8 6.68 -6.05 32.66
C ASN A 8 6.53 -5.99 31.14
N SER A 9 6.77 -7.07 30.39
CA SER A 9 6.46 -7.10 28.97
C SER A 9 4.97 -7.38 28.76
N ARG A 10 4.10 -6.42 29.11
CA ARG A 10 2.72 -6.45 28.63
C ARG A 10 2.79 -6.44 27.10
N PRO A 11 2.24 -7.44 26.38
CA PRO A 11 2.05 -7.28 24.96
C PRO A 11 1.25 -6.00 24.76
N SER A 12 1.84 -5.03 24.06
CA SER A 12 1.16 -3.78 23.77
C SER A 12 -0.18 -4.13 23.11
N LEU A 13 -1.28 -3.58 23.62
CA LEU A 13 -2.58 -3.78 22.98
C LEU A 13 -2.49 -3.22 21.54
N PRO A 14 -3.13 -3.88 20.55
CA PRO A 14 -3.16 -3.37 19.19
C PRO A 14 -3.63 -1.92 19.15
N LYS A 15 -2.87 -1.09 18.43
CA LYS A 15 -3.11 0.35 18.35
C LYS A 15 -4.42 0.59 17.61
N ARG A 16 -5.44 1.05 18.33
CA ARG A 16 -6.76 1.33 17.76
C ARG A 16 -6.70 2.53 16.82
N GLY A 17 -7.37 2.42 15.66
CA GLY A 17 -7.56 3.54 14.74
C GLY A 17 -6.40 3.80 13.79
N LEU A 18 -5.47 2.86 13.61
CA LEU A 18 -4.51 2.87 12.51
C LEU A 18 -5.22 2.76 11.17
N LYS A 19 -4.68 3.43 10.15
CA LYS A 19 -5.26 3.49 8.80
C LYS A 19 -4.45 2.69 7.79
N VAL A 20 -5.12 2.38 6.68
CA VAL A 20 -4.52 1.93 5.43
C VAL A 20 -4.84 2.95 4.35
N TYR A 21 -3.82 3.36 3.60
CA TYR A 21 -3.90 4.34 2.54
C TYR A 21 -3.57 3.69 1.20
N TYR A 22 -4.41 3.96 0.19
CA TYR A 22 -4.27 3.42 -1.16
C TYR A 22 -4.12 4.57 -2.15
N GLY A 23 -3.19 4.44 -3.09
CA GLY A 23 -3.09 5.38 -4.20
C GLY A 23 -1.81 5.25 -5.01
N TRP A 24 -1.57 6.24 -5.85
CA TRP A 24 -0.52 6.21 -6.85
C TRP A 24 0.69 7.02 -6.40
N SER A 25 1.88 6.42 -6.37
CA SER A 25 3.09 7.14 -5.94
C SER A 25 3.33 8.38 -6.82
N LYS A 26 3.66 9.51 -6.18
CA LYS A 26 4.11 10.71 -6.90
C LYS A 26 5.48 10.45 -7.50
N LEU A 27 5.60 10.63 -8.82
CA LEU A 27 6.89 10.60 -9.50
C LEU A 27 7.64 11.90 -9.18
N THR A 28 8.92 11.79 -8.86
CA THR A 28 9.77 12.97 -8.58
C THR A 28 10.91 13.01 -9.58
N PRO A 29 11.26 14.16 -10.19
CA PRO A 29 12.34 14.22 -11.18
C PRO A 29 13.70 13.73 -10.65
N LYS A 30 13.96 13.89 -9.35
CA LYS A 30 15.23 13.53 -8.70
C LYS A 30 15.40 12.05 -8.38
N VAL A 31 14.33 11.28 -8.38
CA VAL A 31 14.37 9.83 -8.10
C VAL A 31 13.53 9.18 -9.18
N MET A 32 14.18 8.46 -10.10
CA MET A 32 13.49 7.68 -11.12
C MET A 32 12.56 6.70 -10.41
N ARG A 33 11.27 7.03 -10.39
CA ARG A 33 10.22 6.20 -9.83
C ARG A 33 9.38 5.73 -11.01
N LYS A 34 9.13 4.43 -11.04
CA LYS A 34 8.18 3.82 -11.97
C LYS A 34 6.77 4.10 -11.46
N PRO A 35 5.75 4.13 -12.33
CA PRO A 35 4.36 4.11 -11.91
C PRO A 35 4.13 2.98 -10.90
N GLU A 36 3.57 3.33 -9.76
CA GLU A 36 3.44 2.42 -8.61
C GLU A 36 2.08 2.61 -7.96
N LEU A 37 1.36 1.50 -7.73
CA LEU A 37 0.31 1.44 -6.71
C LEU A 37 1.00 1.25 -5.35
N ALA A 38 0.81 2.22 -4.47
CA ALA A 38 1.34 2.19 -3.11
C ALA A 38 0.22 1.99 -2.10
N VAL A 39 0.42 1.02 -1.20
CA VAL A 39 -0.45 0.75 -0.06
C VAL A 39 0.35 0.97 1.21
N PHE A 40 -0.03 1.98 1.99
CA PHE A 40 0.63 2.32 3.24
C PHE A 40 -0.23 1.89 4.43
N PHE A 41 0.34 1.08 5.31
CA PHE A 41 -0.20 0.74 6.61
C PHE A 41 0.44 1.65 7.66
N GLU A 42 -0.37 2.35 8.44
CA GLU A 42 0.11 3.03 9.64
C GLU A 42 0.52 2.00 10.69
N ASN A 43 1.67 2.18 11.29
CA ASN A 43 2.09 1.39 12.44
C ASN A 43 2.05 2.21 13.74
N ALA A 44 1.92 3.52 13.63
CA ALA A 44 1.83 4.45 14.75
C ALA A 44 1.04 5.70 14.34
N ASN A 45 0.21 6.21 15.25
CA ASN A 45 -0.67 7.36 15.02
C ASN A 45 -0.54 8.42 16.12
N HIS A 46 0.70 8.71 16.52
CA HIS A 46 0.97 9.76 17.53
C HIS A 46 0.54 11.15 17.05
N ASN A 47 0.54 11.39 15.73
CA ASN A 47 0.08 12.64 15.13
C ASN A 47 -0.65 12.38 13.79
N PRO A 48 -1.99 12.21 13.81
CA PRO A 48 -2.77 11.89 12.62
C PRO A 48 -2.63 12.91 11.48
N MET A 49 -2.48 14.20 11.82
CA MET A 49 -2.34 15.27 10.83
C MET A 49 -0.99 15.18 10.10
N GLN A 50 0.09 14.92 10.83
CA GLN A 50 1.41 14.75 10.21
C GLN A 50 1.49 13.46 9.39
N ASN A 51 0.82 12.40 9.84
CA ASN A 51 0.70 11.16 9.07
C ASN A 51 -0.02 11.41 7.74
N GLN A 52 -1.16 12.10 7.77
CA GLN A 52 -1.91 12.47 6.57
C GLN A 52 -1.04 13.30 5.59
N ARG A 53 -0.36 14.33 6.10
CA ARG A 53 0.56 15.17 5.29
C ARG A 53 1.74 14.38 4.73
N PHE A 54 2.22 13.36 5.44
CA PHE A 54 3.26 12.47 4.92
C PHE A 54 2.75 11.67 3.73
N ILE A 55 1.57 11.08 3.84
CA ILE A 55 0.93 10.29 2.77
C ILE A 55 0.66 11.15 1.54
N GLU A 56 0.03 12.31 1.72
CA GLU A 56 -0.29 13.24 0.61
C GLU A 56 0.95 13.76 -0.12
N ARG A 57 2.10 13.88 0.57
CA ARG A 57 3.37 14.22 -0.07
C ARG A 57 3.97 13.07 -0.87
N ARG A 58 3.62 11.82 -0.55
CA ARG A 58 4.22 10.61 -1.16
C ARG A 58 3.42 10.06 -2.32
N MET A 59 2.11 10.22 -2.31
CA MET A 59 1.21 9.63 -3.29
C MET A 59 0.02 10.55 -3.59
N HIS A 60 -0.57 10.36 -4.75
CA HIS A 60 -1.94 10.74 -5.05
C HIS A 60 -2.85 9.81 -4.24
N LEU A 61 -3.30 10.27 -3.08
CA LEU A 61 -4.16 9.49 -2.19
C LEU A 61 -5.54 9.28 -2.83
N VAL A 62 -5.98 8.02 -2.92
CA VAL A 62 -7.24 7.63 -3.56
C VAL A 62 -8.26 7.13 -2.56
N HIS A 63 -7.82 6.32 -1.59
CA HIS A 63 -8.72 5.80 -0.56
C HIS A 63 -8.02 5.63 0.78
N THR A 64 -8.81 5.71 1.86
CA THR A 64 -8.36 5.48 3.23
C THR A 64 -9.39 4.63 3.95
N ARG A 65 -8.93 3.60 4.67
CA ARG A 65 -9.76 2.80 5.58
C ARG A 65 -9.06 2.64 6.93
N LYS A 66 -9.80 2.14 7.91
CA LYS A 66 -9.20 1.65 9.17
C LYS A 66 -8.61 0.26 8.95
N GLN A 67 -7.54 -0.04 9.67
CA GLN A 67 -7.01 -1.40 9.77
C GLN A 67 -7.98 -2.28 10.57
N THR A 68 -8.02 -3.55 10.20
CA THR A 68 -8.62 -4.62 11.00
C THR A 68 -7.77 -4.86 12.25
N TYR A 69 -8.32 -5.62 13.20
CA TYR A 69 -7.59 -6.02 14.39
C TYR A 69 -6.31 -6.78 14.04
N ALA A 70 -6.39 -7.76 13.13
CA ALA A 70 -5.25 -8.56 12.68
C ALA A 70 -4.14 -7.71 12.03
N GLU A 71 -4.49 -6.81 11.11
CA GLU A 71 -3.49 -5.90 10.51
C GLU A 71 -2.81 -5.02 11.55
N SER A 72 -3.58 -4.52 12.54
CA SER A 72 -3.01 -3.65 13.58
C SER A 72 -2.06 -4.37 14.53
N THR A 73 -2.20 -5.70 14.70
CA THR A 73 -1.31 -6.51 15.53
C THR A 73 0.05 -6.74 14.89
N ASP A 74 0.14 -6.73 13.56
CA ASP A 74 1.43 -6.88 12.85
C ASP A 74 2.39 -5.72 13.15
N SER A 75 1.84 -4.57 13.53
CA SER A 75 2.61 -3.36 13.87
C SER A 75 3.14 -3.31 15.31
N LEU A 76 2.92 -4.35 16.13
CA LEU A 76 3.25 -4.29 17.57
C LEU A 76 4.75 -4.14 17.85
N TYR A 77 5.60 -4.71 17.00
CA TYR A 77 7.05 -4.75 17.21
C TYR A 77 7.85 -3.90 16.20
N THR A 78 7.17 -3.04 15.43
CA THR A 78 7.84 -2.21 14.43
C THR A 78 8.12 -0.80 14.96
N ASN A 79 9.34 -0.32 14.68
CA ASN A 79 9.77 1.04 14.98
C ASN A 79 9.47 2.02 13.84
N ARG A 80 9.02 1.53 12.68
CA ARG A 80 8.70 2.37 11.51
C ARG A 80 7.30 2.94 11.65
N MET A 81 7.12 4.23 11.34
CA MET A 81 5.80 4.88 11.33
C MET A 81 4.82 4.25 10.34
N PHE A 82 5.33 3.77 9.20
CA PHE A 82 4.55 3.15 8.14
C PHE A 82 5.24 1.93 7.58
N THR A 83 4.44 0.97 7.13
CA THR A 83 4.85 -0.11 6.23
C THR A 83 4.25 0.18 4.85
N LYS A 84 5.08 0.11 3.80
CA LYS A 84 4.66 0.34 2.41
C LYS A 84 4.73 -0.97 1.65
N TYR A 85 3.63 -1.34 0.99
CA TYR A 85 3.60 -2.34 -0.06
C TYR A 85 3.48 -1.65 -1.42
N SER A 86 4.19 -2.20 -2.40
CA SER A 86 4.43 -1.57 -3.70
C SER A 86 4.11 -2.54 -4.82
N TYR A 87 3.31 -2.09 -5.78
CA TYR A 87 3.07 -2.79 -7.04
C TYR A 87 3.65 -1.90 -8.15
N LEU A 88 4.86 -2.23 -8.59
CA LEU A 88 5.59 -1.49 -9.62
C LEU A 88 5.07 -1.90 -10.99
N ILE A 89 4.21 -1.07 -11.57
CA ILE A 89 3.34 -1.44 -12.71
C ILE A 89 4.13 -1.92 -13.92
N GLU A 90 5.31 -1.35 -14.18
CA GLU A 90 6.16 -1.73 -15.32
C GLU A 90 7.03 -2.97 -15.07
N GLU A 91 7.07 -3.48 -13.84
CA GLU A 91 7.89 -4.63 -13.49
C GLU A 91 7.10 -5.93 -13.52
N LYS A 92 7.82 -7.06 -13.45
CA LYS A 92 7.20 -8.36 -13.19
C LYS A 92 6.42 -8.31 -11.88
N PRO A 93 5.23 -8.92 -11.79
CA PRO A 93 4.55 -9.70 -12.82
C PRO A 93 3.62 -8.88 -13.74
N TYR A 94 3.58 -7.56 -13.62
CA TYR A 94 2.55 -6.71 -14.23
C TYR A 94 2.89 -6.28 -15.67
N HIS A 95 4.15 -6.06 -16.01
CA HIS A 95 4.59 -5.72 -17.37
C HIS A 95 3.80 -4.58 -18.04
N GLY A 96 3.42 -3.57 -17.25
CA GLY A 96 2.62 -2.43 -17.70
C GLY A 96 1.10 -2.66 -17.66
N ASP A 97 0.62 -3.82 -17.23
CA ASP A 97 -0.79 -4.12 -17.02
C ASP A 97 -1.26 -3.62 -15.63
N VAL A 98 -1.95 -2.48 -15.67
CA VAL A 98 -2.53 -1.86 -14.47
C VAL A 98 -3.66 -2.71 -13.90
N GLU A 99 -4.47 -3.35 -14.73
CA GLU A 99 -5.58 -4.17 -14.26
C GLU A 99 -5.09 -5.40 -13.51
N LEU A 100 -3.98 -5.98 -13.95
CA LEU A 100 -3.32 -7.07 -13.25
C LEU A 100 -2.78 -6.63 -11.88
N ALA A 101 -2.14 -5.45 -11.80
CA ALA A 101 -1.70 -4.91 -10.50
C ALA A 101 -2.88 -4.64 -9.55
N LEU A 102 -3.98 -4.12 -10.08
CA LEU A 102 -5.22 -3.89 -9.34
C LEU A 102 -5.87 -5.20 -8.87
N GLU A 103 -5.85 -6.26 -9.69
CA GLU A 103 -6.30 -7.59 -9.31
C GLU A 103 -5.46 -8.17 -8.17
N TYR A 104 -4.14 -8.07 -8.26
CA TYR A 104 -3.25 -8.54 -7.20
C TYR A 104 -3.51 -7.83 -5.87
N ASN A 105 -3.73 -6.51 -5.90
CA ASN A 105 -4.11 -5.77 -4.69
C ASN A 105 -5.48 -6.21 -4.16
N TYR A 106 -6.46 -6.37 -5.06
CA TYR A 106 -7.80 -6.81 -4.73
C TYR A 106 -7.82 -8.20 -4.06
N ILE A 107 -7.01 -9.14 -4.54
CA ILE A 107 -6.86 -10.48 -3.94
C ILE A 107 -6.13 -10.37 -2.61
N SER A 108 -5.04 -9.60 -2.51
CA SER A 108 -4.28 -9.49 -1.26
C SER A 108 -5.09 -8.97 -0.06
N ASP A 109 -6.13 -8.20 -0.33
CA ASP A 109 -7.00 -7.62 0.69
C ASP A 109 -8.14 -8.57 1.12
N GLU A 110 -8.32 -9.75 0.50
CA GLU A 110 -9.54 -10.57 0.65
C GLU A 110 -9.86 -11.01 2.07
N ASN A 111 -8.82 -11.28 2.88
CA ASN A 111 -8.97 -11.74 4.25
C ASN A 111 -9.28 -10.62 5.24
N HIS A 112 -9.04 -9.37 4.85
CA HIS A 112 -9.14 -8.21 5.75
C HIS A 112 -10.19 -7.19 5.31
N VAL A 113 -10.58 -7.21 4.03
CA VAL A 113 -11.44 -6.19 3.43
C VAL A 113 -12.65 -6.86 2.77
N PRO A 114 -13.89 -6.49 3.16
CA PRO A 114 -15.10 -7.02 2.56
C PRO A 114 -15.15 -6.78 1.05
N LEU A 115 -15.77 -7.72 0.32
CA LEU A 115 -15.91 -7.71 -1.14
C LEU A 115 -16.29 -6.33 -1.69
N MET A 116 -17.39 -5.76 -1.20
CA MET A 116 -17.91 -4.47 -1.64
C MET A 116 -16.89 -3.34 -1.48
N LEU A 117 -16.12 -3.34 -0.39
CA LEU A 117 -15.11 -2.30 -0.16
C LEU A 117 -13.88 -2.50 -1.06
N ARG A 118 -13.48 -3.74 -1.33
CA ARG A 118 -12.41 -4.05 -2.29
C ARG A 118 -12.78 -3.60 -3.71
N GLU A 119 -14.02 -3.83 -4.14
CA GLU A 119 -14.52 -3.33 -5.42
C GLU A 119 -14.51 -1.80 -5.49
N ILE A 120 -14.95 -1.12 -4.42
CA ILE A 120 -14.90 0.35 -4.33
C ILE A 120 -13.45 0.86 -4.45
N ILE A 121 -12.51 0.25 -3.73
CA ILE A 121 -11.09 0.63 -3.77
C ILE A 121 -10.53 0.43 -5.18
N ARG A 122 -10.71 -0.77 -5.75
CA ARG A 122 -10.24 -1.12 -7.09
C ARG A 122 -10.79 -0.17 -8.14
N ASN A 123 -12.09 0.11 -8.11
CA ASN A 123 -12.75 1.01 -9.06
C ASN A 123 -12.24 2.45 -8.94
N LYS A 124 -12.00 2.94 -7.72
CA LYS A 124 -11.44 4.27 -7.50
C LYS A 124 -10.00 4.37 -8.02
N LEU A 125 -9.17 3.38 -7.70
CA LEU A 125 -7.79 3.32 -8.18
C LEU A 125 -7.73 3.29 -9.71
N ARG A 126 -8.52 2.42 -10.35
CA ARG A 126 -8.64 2.35 -11.81
C ARG A 126 -8.96 3.71 -12.43
N LYS A 127 -9.97 4.40 -11.89
CA LYS A 127 -10.43 5.69 -12.42
C LYS A 127 -9.40 6.80 -12.29
N THR A 128 -8.58 6.79 -11.23
CA THR A 128 -7.59 7.85 -10.98
C THR A 128 -6.22 7.58 -11.59
N PHE A 129 -5.98 6.38 -12.14
CA PHE A 129 -4.70 6.04 -12.75
C PHE A 129 -4.29 6.99 -13.89
N PRO A 130 -5.17 7.33 -14.87
CA PRO A 130 -4.80 8.24 -15.95
C PRO A 130 -4.46 9.65 -15.47
N GLU A 131 -5.07 10.11 -14.38
CA GLU A 131 -4.76 11.41 -13.77
C GLU A 131 -3.41 11.40 -13.05
N ALA A 132 -3.07 10.27 -12.41
CA ALA A 132 -1.79 10.11 -11.71
C ALA A 132 -0.61 9.97 -12.68
N TYR A 133 -0.82 9.33 -13.83
CA TYR A 133 0.22 9.07 -14.82
C TYR A 133 -0.28 9.33 -16.25
N PRO A 134 -0.50 10.60 -16.64
CA PRO A 134 -1.08 10.96 -17.94
C PRO A 134 -0.20 10.53 -19.14
N ASP A 135 1.11 10.46 -18.94
CA ASP A 135 2.08 10.09 -19.97
C ASP A 135 2.36 8.57 -20.02
N PHE A 136 1.68 7.77 -19.21
CA PHE A 136 1.91 6.33 -19.16
C PHE A 136 1.43 5.68 -20.46
N LYS A 137 2.38 5.12 -21.22
CA LYS A 137 2.09 4.33 -22.42
C LYS A 137 2.21 2.86 -22.06
N HIS A 138 1.12 2.11 -22.25
CA HIS A 138 1.18 0.66 -22.18
C HIS A 138 2.17 0.16 -23.24
N THR A 139 3.31 -0.36 -22.81
CA THR A 139 4.31 -0.96 -23.68
C THR A 139 4.25 -2.46 -23.46
N PRO A 140 3.49 -3.21 -24.28
CA PRO A 140 3.56 -4.66 -24.21
C PRO A 140 5.01 -5.05 -24.49
N GLN A 141 5.61 -5.82 -23.58
CA GLN A 141 6.98 -6.29 -23.74
C GLN A 141 7.03 -7.24 -24.94
N THR A 142 7.37 -6.72 -26.12
CA THR A 142 7.68 -7.53 -27.30
C THR A 142 9.02 -8.20 -27.04
N SER A 143 9.00 -9.43 -26.55
CA SER A 143 10.17 -10.30 -26.65
C SER A 143 10.51 -10.46 -28.13
N LEU A 144 11.65 -9.89 -28.55
CA LEU A 144 12.26 -10.20 -29.83
C LEU A 144 12.67 -11.67 -29.80
N ILE A 145 11.85 -12.53 -30.41
CA ILE A 145 12.22 -13.91 -30.68
C ILE A 145 13.16 -13.88 -31.89
N PHE A 146 14.44 -14.11 -31.68
CA PHE A 146 15.36 -14.43 -32.77
C PHE A 146 15.16 -15.91 -33.10
N ASN A 147 14.61 -16.18 -34.28
CA ASN A 147 14.49 -17.53 -34.86
C ASN A 147 15.83 -17.99 -35.44
#